data_AF-A0A317Z936-F1
#
_entry.id   AF-A0A317Z936-F1
#
_cell.length_a   1.000
_cell.length_b   1.000
_cell.length_c   1.000
_cell.angle_alpha   90.00
_cell.angle_beta   90.00
_cell.angle_gamma   90.00
#
_symmetry.space_group_name_H-M   'P 1'
#
loop_
_entity.id
_entity.type
_entity.pdbx_description
1 polymer ?
#
loop_
_entity_poly.entity_id
_entity_poly.type
_entity_poly.pdbx_seq_one_letter_code
_entity_poly.pdbx_strand_id
1 'polypeptide(L)' 'NMHGMPLRILAGEGDEKLVQLGGFAPKVKPENIVLIGMRDLDFGEREYIKKHQIRTYTMADIDERGIRSVIEESIAYLKD' A
#
# COMPACT_ATOMS: atom_id res chain seq x y z
N ASN A 1 4.54 -15.11 8.84
CA ASN A 1 3.78 -15.38 7.60
C ASN A 1 4.29 -14.43 6.53
N MET A 2 4.96 -14.92 5.47
CA MET A 2 5.62 -14.03 4.48
C MET A 2 4.65 -13.44 3.44
N HIS A 3 3.43 -13.94 3.35
CA HIS A 3 2.48 -13.59 2.28
C HIS A 3 1.96 -12.14 2.33
N GLY A 4 1.92 -11.48 3.50
CA GLY A 4 1.52 -10.07 3.64
C GLY A 4 2.69 -9.06 3.65
N MET A 5 3.94 -9.54 3.64
CA MET A 5 5.13 -8.69 3.71
C MET A 5 5.68 -8.16 2.38
N PRO A 6 5.29 -8.61 1.16
CA PRO A 6 5.92 -8.13 -0.07
C PRO A 6 5.90 -6.61 -0.20
N LEU A 7 4.78 -5.98 0.14
CA LEU A 7 4.65 -4.52 0.06
C LEU A 7 5.56 -3.80 1.06
N ARG A 8 5.68 -4.33 2.29
CA ARG A 8 6.59 -3.78 3.30
C ARG A 8 8.04 -3.90 2.88
N ILE A 9 8.42 -5.05 2.30
CA ILE A 9 9.77 -5.28 1.78
C ILE A 9 10.08 -4.28 0.66
N LEU A 10 9.15 -4.06 -0.26
CA LEU A 10 9.29 -3.04 -1.30
C LEU A 10 9.38 -1.63 -0.72
N ALA A 11 8.69 -1.36 0.38
CA ALA A 11 8.79 -0.11 1.15
C ALA A 11 10.10 0.02 1.96
N GLY A 12 10.98 -0.99 1.93
CA GLY A 12 12.27 -0.98 2.62
C GLY A 12 12.25 -1.60 4.01
N GLU A 13 11.16 -2.28 4.39
CA GLU A 13 10.97 -2.84 5.72
C GLU A 13 10.82 -4.37 5.68
N GLY A 14 11.67 -5.08 6.40
CA GLY A 14 11.65 -6.54 6.48
C GLY A 14 13.04 -7.12 6.63
N ASP A 15 13.21 -8.37 6.21
CA ASP A 15 14.52 -9.02 6.17
C ASP A 15 15.46 -8.28 5.21
N GLU A 16 16.66 -7.93 5.68
CA GLU A 16 17.65 -7.15 4.93
C GLU A 16 18.00 -7.79 3.58
N LYS A 17 18.06 -9.12 3.51
CA LYS A 17 18.37 -9.84 2.26
C LYS A 17 17.29 -9.64 1.20
N LEU A 18 16.03 -9.52 1.64
CA LEU A 18 14.89 -9.28 0.74
C LEU A 18 14.75 -7.80 0.40
N VAL A 19 14.93 -6.93 1.41
CA VAL A 19 14.88 -5.48 1.23
C VAL A 19 15.98 -4.99 0.29
N GLN A 20 17.19 -5.56 0.34
CA GLN A 20 18.31 -5.18 -0.53
C GLN A 20 18.36 -5.92 -1.87
N LEU A 21 17.34 -6.74 -2.18
CA LEU A 21 17.30 -7.48 -3.44
C LEU A 21 17.35 -6.52 -4.63
N GLY A 22 18.31 -6.71 -5.54
CA GLY A 22 18.57 -5.76 -6.64
C GLY A 22 19.51 -4.60 -6.30
N GLY A 23 20.09 -4.55 -5.09
CA GLY A 23 21.19 -3.66 -4.72
C GLY A 23 20.82 -2.26 -4.24
N PHE A 24 19.53 -1.97 -4.01
CA PHE A 24 19.07 -0.68 -3.49
C PHE A 24 17.81 -0.85 -2.64
N ALA A 25 17.48 0.09 -1.77
CA ALA A 25 16.22 0.16 -1.04
C ALA A 25 15.93 1.61 -0.62
N PRO A 26 14.66 2.02 -0.44
CA PRO A 26 13.43 1.29 -0.74
C PRO A 26 13.14 1.24 -2.25
N LYS A 27 12.24 0.36 -2.67
CA LYS A 27 11.80 0.23 -4.07
C LYS A 27 10.64 1.15 -4.39
N VAL A 28 9.75 1.33 -3.42
CA VAL A 28 8.60 2.22 -3.50
C VAL A 28 8.53 2.99 -2.19
N LYS A 29 8.28 4.30 -2.25
CA LYS A 29 8.04 5.08 -1.04
C LYS A 29 6.60 4.85 -0.55
N PRO A 30 6.33 4.77 0.76
CA PRO A 30 4.98 4.58 1.27
C PRO A 30 3.95 5.60 0.77
N GLU A 31 4.36 6.86 0.59
CA GLU A 31 3.53 7.94 0.02
C GLU A 31 3.09 7.69 -1.45
N ASN A 32 3.78 6.80 -2.17
CA ASN A 32 3.46 6.46 -3.56
C ASN A 32 2.64 5.16 -3.65
N ILE A 33 1.99 4.74 -2.56
CA ILE A 33 1.21 3.51 -2.49
C ILE A 33 -0.27 3.86 -2.30
N VAL A 34 -1.12 3.24 -3.12
CA VAL A 34 -2.57 3.26 -2.94
C VAL A 34 -3.08 1.82 -2.85
N LEU A 35 -3.81 1.49 -1.79
CA LEU A 35 -4.46 0.20 -1.61
C LEU A 35 -5.94 0.31 -1.98
N ILE A 36 -6.44 -0.57 -2.85
CA ILE A 36 -7.82 -0.52 -3.35
C ILE A 36 -8.48 -1.88 -3.12
N GLY A 37 -9.71 -1.87 -2.61
CA GLY A 37 -10.49 -3.07 -2.36
C GLY A 37 -10.14 -3.77 -1.04
N MET A 38 -9.61 -3.03 -0.07
CA MET A 38 -9.28 -3.59 1.24
C MET A 38 -10.54 -4.07 1.96
N ARG A 39 -10.52 -5.30 2.48
CA ARG A 39 -11.65 -5.93 3.16
C ARG A 39 -11.30 -6.49 4.52
N ASP A 40 -10.20 -7.26 4.60
CA ASP A 40 -9.76 -7.88 5.84
C ASP A 40 -8.30 -7.54 6.04
N LEU A 41 -8.06 -6.67 7.03
CA LEU A 41 -6.75 -6.16 7.40
C LEU A 41 -6.47 -6.58 8.83
N ASP A 42 -5.30 -7.17 9.05
CA ASP A 42 -4.85 -7.48 10.40
C ASP A 42 -4.46 -6.20 11.17
N PHE A 43 -4.30 -6.32 12.49
CA PHE A 43 -3.99 -5.17 13.33
C PHE A 43 -2.66 -4.49 12.94
N GLY A 44 -1.64 -5.28 12.60
CA GLY A 44 -0.33 -4.75 12.23
C GLY A 44 -0.35 -4.01 10.90
N GLU A 45 -1.12 -4.49 9.93
CA GLU A 45 -1.32 -3.83 8.64
C GLU A 45 -2.07 -2.52 8.80
N ARG A 46 -3.13 -2.47 9.63
CA ARG A 46 -3.87 -1.23 9.90
C ARG A 46 -2.98 -0.16 10.54
N GLU A 47 -2.20 -0.55 11.55
CA GLU A 47 -1.26 0.36 12.22
C GLU A 47 -0.20 0.87 11.24
N TYR A 48 0.30 -0.01 10.36
CA TYR A 48 1.26 0.37 9.33
C TYR A 48 0.69 1.41 8.36
N ILE A 49 -0.49 1.12 7.79
CA ILE A 49 -1.19 2.02 6.87
C ILE A 49 -1.40 3.38 7.51
N LYS A 50 -1.87 3.41 8.76
CA LYS A 50 -2.14 4.65 9.50
C LYS A 50 -0.86 5.43 9.79
N LYS A 51 0.20 4.75 10.23
CA LYS A 51 1.50 5.37 10.55
C LYS A 51 2.14 6.01 9.32
N HIS A 52 2.07 5.33 8.18
CA HIS A 52 2.70 5.78 6.93
C HIS A 52 1.76 6.58 6.03
N GLN A 53 0.54 6.88 6.50
CA GLN A 53 -0.48 7.63 5.77
C GLN A 53 -0.74 7.08 4.36
N ILE A 54 -0.67 5.76 4.21
CA ILE A 54 -0.89 5.09 2.94
C ILE A 54 -2.35 5.30 2.55
N ARG A 55 -2.59 5.77 1.32
CA ARG A 55 -3.95 6.01 0.85
C ARG A 55 -4.65 4.69 0.61
N THR A 56 -5.85 4.53 1.16
CA THR A 56 -6.60 3.28 1.06
C THR A 56 -8.05 3.51 0.71
N TYR A 57 -8.58 2.65 -0.16
CA TYR A 57 -9.98 2.55 -0.50
C TYR A 57 -10.46 1.13 -0.18
N THR A 58 -11.46 1.04 0.67
CA THR A 58 -12.12 -0.21 1.06
C THR A 58 -13.13 -0.65 0.00
N MET A 59 -13.66 -1.87 0.15
CA MET A 59 -14.80 -2.30 -0.68
C MET A 59 -16.02 -1.40 -0.51
N ALA A 60 -16.26 -0.85 0.68
CA ALA A 60 -17.37 0.08 0.91
C ALA A 60 -17.18 1.41 0.14
N ASP A 61 -15.95 1.92 0.06
CA ASP A 61 -15.64 3.11 -0.74
C ASP A 61 -15.92 2.88 -2.23
N ILE A 62 -15.61 1.67 -2.72
CA ILE A 62 -15.87 1.27 -4.11
C ILE A 62 -17.37 1.15 -4.36
N ASP A 63 -18.12 0.55 -3.43
CA ASP A 63 -19.58 0.40 -3.54
C ASP A 63 -20.30 1.75 -3.51
N GLU A 64 -19.81 2.71 -2.71
CA GLU A 64 -20.39 4.05 -2.59
C GLU A 64 -20.08 4.96 -3.79
N ARG A 65 -18.84 4.94 -4.26
CA ARG A 65 -18.33 5.96 -5.23
C ARG A 65 -18.12 5.41 -6.63
N GLY A 66 -18.14 4.09 -6.78
CA GLY A 66 -17.83 3.38 -8.01
C GLY A 66 -16.32 3.27 -8.27
N ILE A 67 -15.91 2.12 -8.83
CA ILE A 67 -14.50 1.82 -9.12
C ILE A 67 -13.82 2.84 -10.04
N ARG A 68 -14.57 3.44 -10.97
CA ARG A 68 -14.05 4.48 -11.88
C ARG A 68 -13.50 5.68 -11.11
N SER A 69 -14.29 6.20 -10.18
CA SER A 69 -13.94 7.39 -9.37
C SER A 69 -12.71 7.12 -8.51
N VAL A 70 -12.68 5.96 -7.84
CA VAL A 70 -11.54 5.53 -7.02
C VAL A 70 -10.24 5.45 -7.83
N ILE A 71 -10.29 4.90 -9.05
CA ILE A 71 -9.12 4.80 -9.93
C ILE A 71 -8.67 6.17 -10.42
N GLU A 72 -9.59 7.04 -10.84
CA GLU A 72 -9.28 8.39 -11.31
C GLU A 72 -8.57 9.21 -10.20
N GLU A 73 -9.05 9.13 -8.96
CA GLU A 73 -8.39 9.77 -7.82
C GLU A 73 -7.04 9.16 -7.47
N SER A 74 -6.91 7.84 -7.57
CA SER A 74 -5.64 7.14 -7.32
C SER A 74 -4.58 7.57 -8.32
N ILE A 75 -4.95 7.68 -9.60
CA ILE A 75 -4.07 8.19 -10.66
C ILE A 75 -3.71 9.65 -10.42
N ALA A 76 -4.67 10.48 -10.02
CA ALA A 76 -4.40 11.89 -9.71
C ALA A 76 -3.42 12.04 -8.53
N TYR A 77 -3.63 11.26 -7.47
CA TYR A 77 -2.76 11.26 -6.29
C TYR A 77 -1.31 10.84 -6.58
N LEU A 78 -1.10 9.87 -7.49
CA LEU A 78 0.23 9.36 -7.82
C LEU A 78 0.94 10.11 -8.97
N LYS A 79 0.27 11.07 -9.59
CA LYS A 79 0.83 11.87 -10.69
C LYS A 79 1.71 13.01 -10.21
N ASP A 80 1.48 13.48 -9.00
CA ASP A 80 2.27 14.53 -8.32
C ASP A 80 3.44 13.92 -7.55
#